data_AF-A0A397LJ96-F1
#
_entry.id   AF-A0A397LJ96-F1
#
_cell.length_a   1.000
_cell.length_b   1.000
_cell.length_c   1.000
_cell.angle_alpha   90.00
_cell.angle_beta   90.00
_cell.angle_gamma   90.00
#
_symmetry.space_group_name_H-M   'P 1'
#
loop_
_entity.id
_entity.type
_entity.pdbx_description
1 polymer ?
#
loop_
_entity_poly.entity_id
_entity_poly.type
_entity_poly.pdbx_seq_one_letter_code
_entity_poly.pdbx_strand_id
1 'polypeptide(L)'
;MKNLLFLFVLLMAIPSYGREWNSLRSYQKETNKPNLSPSDWLASDRRQNTLTWQKANHYNLLNNKPEEYTTIKQRRDFYLWLHDELESKGHEVVWPYMAYFISHKLRLVKNIPYRWFISKDIKRYTDMGSEEVFISAFTSLHKLYKSEDILEENEAYNWDKAMLHNEQFIWVERVYEVMDDKSVKQIGRMASGHLLYSFAVPNPIRFQGDISNPQERYTFALNTLRTYCKKQLH
;
A
#
# COMPACT_ATOMS: atom_id res chain seq x y z
N MET A 1 -24.34 37.08 38.69
CA MET A 1 -23.28 37.27 37.67
C MET A 1 -22.67 35.90 37.41
N LYS A 2 -22.82 35.38 36.19
CA LYS A 2 -22.48 33.99 35.82
C LYS A 2 -20.97 33.88 35.59
N ASN A 3 -20.30 33.06 36.40
CA ASN A 3 -18.91 32.66 36.16
C ASN A 3 -18.89 31.65 35.01
N LEU A 4 -18.41 32.07 33.85
CA LEU A 4 -18.14 31.18 32.72
C LEU A 4 -16.70 30.66 32.86
N LEU A 5 -16.56 29.45 33.38
CA LEU A 5 -15.28 28.75 33.47
C LEU A 5 -15.00 28.11 32.11
N PHE A 6 -14.15 28.72 31.29
CA PHE A 6 -13.68 28.11 30.04
C PHE A 6 -12.68 27.00 30.36
N LEU A 7 -13.10 25.74 30.23
CA LEU A 7 -12.22 24.58 30.29
C LEU A 7 -11.51 24.43 28.94
N PHE A 8 -10.24 24.87 28.86
CA PHE A 8 -9.38 24.58 27.72
C PHE A 8 -8.95 23.11 27.80
N VAL A 9 -9.66 22.21 27.12
CA VAL A 9 -9.16 20.86 26.87
C VAL A 9 -8.10 20.97 25.78
N LEU A 10 -6.83 21.03 26.19
CA LEU A 10 -5.70 20.80 25.32
C LEU A 10 -5.78 19.34 24.85
N LEU A 11 -6.42 19.11 23.70
CA LEU A 11 -6.27 17.88 22.94
C LEU A 11 -4.80 17.81 22.54
N MET A 12 -3.98 17.14 23.35
CA MET A 12 -2.66 16.71 22.92
C MET A 12 -2.90 15.73 21.77
N ALA A 13 -2.78 16.23 20.55
CA ALA A 13 -2.66 15.39 19.38
C ALA A 13 -1.45 14.49 19.66
N ILE A 14 -1.69 13.22 19.97
CA ILE A 14 -0.61 12.24 20.05
C ILE A 14 0.00 12.27 18.65
N PRO A 15 1.25 12.70 18.49
CA PRO A 15 1.88 12.66 17.18
C PRO A 15 1.87 11.20 16.73
N SER A 16 1.14 10.94 15.63
CA SER A 16 1.19 9.67 14.93
C SER A 16 2.56 9.59 14.27
N TYR A 17 3.56 9.18 15.05
CA TYR A 17 4.85 8.81 14.52
C TYR A 17 4.71 7.41 13.94
N GLY A 18 4.97 7.26 12.65
CA GLY A 18 5.13 5.92 12.08
C GLY A 18 6.23 5.17 12.84
N ARG A 19 6.13 3.84 12.90
CA ARG A 19 7.04 2.99 13.70
C ARG A 19 8.41 2.78 13.07
N GLU A 20 8.70 3.52 12.00
CA GLU A 20 10.00 3.53 11.36
C GLU A 20 10.89 4.62 11.96
N TRP A 21 12.01 4.19 12.52
CA TRP A 21 12.98 5.06 13.18
C TRP A 21 14.21 5.25 12.32
N ASN A 22 14.75 6.47 12.27
CA ASN A 22 16.00 6.71 11.54
C ASN A 22 17.20 5.98 12.17
N SER A 23 17.18 5.83 13.50
CA SER A 23 18.23 5.16 14.28
C SER A 23 17.69 4.69 15.64
N LEU A 24 18.40 3.76 16.29
CA LEU A 24 18.10 3.38 17.67
C LEU A 24 18.23 4.57 18.63
N ARG A 25 19.16 5.49 18.37
CA ARG A 25 19.34 6.70 19.18
C ARG A 25 18.10 7.62 19.14
N SER A 26 17.49 7.81 17.97
CA SER A 26 16.25 8.60 17.87
C SER A 26 15.10 7.92 18.61
N TYR A 27 14.99 6.59 18.51
CA TYR A 27 14.00 5.81 19.24
C TYR A 27 14.17 5.94 20.75
N GLN A 28 15.39 5.74 21.25
CA GLN A 28 15.71 5.85 22.69
C GLN A 28 15.41 7.24 23.23
N LYS A 29 15.73 8.29 22.45
CA LYS A 29 15.47 9.68 22.84
C LYS A 29 13.97 9.97 23.00
N GLU A 30 13.13 9.42 22.13
CA GLU A 30 11.68 9.71 22.13
C GLU A 30 10.90 8.79 23.07
N THR A 31 11.33 7.53 23.23
CA THR A 31 10.57 6.51 23.98
C THR A 31 11.15 6.21 25.37
N ASN A 32 12.39 6.63 25.65
CA ASN A 32 13.20 6.23 26.81
C ASN A 32 13.41 4.71 26.94
N LYS A 33 13.11 3.92 25.90
CA LYS A 33 13.32 2.47 25.89
C LYS A 33 14.68 2.13 25.28
N PRO A 34 15.45 1.20 25.87
CA PRO A 34 16.78 0.87 25.36
C PRO A 34 16.76 0.13 24.03
N ASN A 35 15.69 -0.62 23.76
CA ASN A 35 15.51 -1.49 22.60
C ASN A 35 14.16 -1.22 21.92
N LEU A 36 14.10 -1.43 20.61
CA LEU A 36 12.87 -1.32 19.82
C LEU A 36 11.75 -2.19 20.39
N SER A 37 10.52 -1.68 20.36
CA SER A 37 9.34 -2.50 20.68
C SER A 37 9.07 -3.48 19.52
N PRO A 38 8.26 -4.54 19.74
CA PRO A 38 7.96 -5.51 18.70
C PRO A 38 7.34 -4.94 17.42
N SER A 39 6.66 -3.78 17.47
CA SER A 39 6.08 -3.10 16.32
C SER A 39 7.01 -2.09 15.64
N ASP A 40 8.18 -1.82 16.22
CA ASP A 40 9.12 -0.77 15.78
C ASP A 40 10.27 -1.37 14.95
N TRP A 41 10.73 -0.62 13.95
CA TRP A 41 11.90 -1.00 13.14
C TRP A 41 12.74 0.23 12.77
N LEU A 42 14.01 0.03 12.41
CA LEU A 42 14.83 1.08 11.82
C LEU A 42 14.60 1.16 10.31
N ALA A 43 14.78 2.35 9.73
CA ALA A 43 14.72 2.51 8.28
C ALA A 43 15.77 1.64 7.55
N SER A 44 16.89 1.30 8.20
CA SER A 44 17.86 0.32 7.71
C SER A 44 17.31 -1.11 7.73
N ASP A 45 16.56 -1.50 8.77
CA ASP A 45 15.97 -2.82 8.90
C ASP A 45 15.05 -3.13 7.72
N ARG A 46 14.15 -2.20 7.38
CA ARG A 46 13.28 -2.35 6.19
C ARG A 46 14.08 -2.42 4.90
N ARG A 47 15.07 -1.53 4.70
CA ARG A 47 15.87 -1.51 3.46
C ARG A 47 16.70 -2.78 3.25
N GLN A 48 17.09 -3.44 4.33
CA GLN A 48 17.91 -4.66 4.32
C GLN A 48 17.08 -5.93 4.57
N ASN A 49 15.75 -5.81 4.70
CA ASN A 49 14.83 -6.90 5.04
C ASN A 49 15.29 -7.72 6.26
N THR A 50 15.74 -7.07 7.34
CA THR A 50 16.29 -7.76 8.51
C THR A 50 15.21 -8.49 9.30
N LEU A 51 15.63 -9.40 10.19
CA LEU A 51 14.72 -10.09 11.10
C LEU A 51 13.90 -9.14 11.98
N THR A 52 14.43 -7.97 12.34
CA THR A 52 13.70 -6.94 13.08
C THR A 52 12.49 -6.44 12.29
N TRP A 53 12.68 -6.15 10.99
CA TRP A 53 11.60 -5.73 10.10
C TRP A 53 10.55 -6.83 9.92
N GLN A 54 10.98 -8.08 9.69
CA GLN A 54 10.07 -9.22 9.54
C GLN A 54 9.24 -9.46 10.80
N LYS A 55 9.86 -9.42 11.99
CA LYS A 55 9.17 -9.53 13.29
C LYS A 55 8.18 -8.40 13.51
N ALA A 56 8.53 -7.18 13.13
CA ALA A 56 7.61 -6.04 13.21
C ALA A 56 6.41 -6.21 12.28
N ASN A 57 6.64 -6.68 11.05
CA ASN A 57 5.54 -6.95 10.12
C ASN A 57 4.60 -8.03 10.65
N HIS A 58 5.15 -9.14 11.13
CA HIS A 58 4.39 -10.22 11.74
C HIS A 58 3.56 -9.73 12.92
N TYR A 59 4.19 -9.00 13.85
CA TYR A 59 3.50 -8.43 15.01
C TYR A 59 2.38 -7.48 14.59
N ASN A 60 2.65 -6.55 13.67
CA ASN A 60 1.66 -5.57 13.22
C ASN A 60 0.49 -6.24 12.49
N LEU A 61 0.75 -7.28 11.69
CA LEU A 61 -0.29 -8.04 11.00
C LEU A 61 -1.20 -8.78 11.98
N LEU A 62 -0.62 -9.51 12.93
CA LEU A 62 -1.38 -10.26 13.94
C LEU A 62 -2.17 -9.37 14.91
N ASN A 63 -1.70 -8.14 15.13
CA ASN A 63 -2.36 -7.17 16.00
C ASN A 63 -3.23 -6.17 15.22
N ASN A 64 -3.45 -6.38 13.91
CA ASN A 64 -4.26 -5.54 13.04
C ASN A 64 -3.89 -4.05 13.11
N LYS A 65 -2.59 -3.72 12.93
CA LYS A 65 -2.03 -2.36 13.00
C LYS A 65 -1.57 -1.82 11.64
N PRO A 66 -2.46 -1.60 10.66
CA PRO A 66 -2.09 -1.04 9.36
C PRO A 66 -1.57 0.41 9.44
N GLU A 67 -1.96 1.17 10.46
CA GLU A 67 -1.60 2.58 10.66
C GLU A 67 -0.10 2.81 10.87
N GLU A 68 0.65 1.77 11.25
CA GLU A 68 2.09 1.86 11.51
C GLU A 68 2.90 2.07 10.22
N TYR A 69 2.30 1.79 9.05
CA TYR A 69 2.89 1.95 7.71
C TYR A 69 2.40 3.25 7.05
N THR A 70 3.08 4.35 7.36
CA THR A 70 2.68 5.71 6.97
C THR A 70 3.13 6.13 5.57
N THR A 71 3.99 5.35 4.91
CA THR A 71 4.49 5.69 3.56
C THR A 71 4.28 4.56 2.55
N ILE A 72 4.13 4.93 1.27
CA ILE A 72 4.10 3.98 0.14
C ILE A 72 5.29 3.04 0.15
N LYS A 73 6.49 3.51 0.57
CA LYS A 73 7.70 2.68 0.66
C LYS A 73 7.54 1.56 1.68
N GLN A 74 6.97 1.87 2.85
CA GLN A 74 6.75 0.90 3.93
C GLN A 74 5.67 -0.11 3.52
N ARG A 75 4.54 0.35 2.97
CA ARG A 75 3.46 -0.53 2.49
C ARG A 75 3.92 -1.45 1.37
N ARG A 76 4.69 -0.92 0.40
CA ARG A 76 5.33 -1.70 -0.65
C ARG A 76 6.19 -2.83 -0.07
N ASP A 77 7.09 -2.49 0.85
CA ASP A 77 8.04 -3.47 1.41
C ASP A 77 7.32 -4.48 2.30
N PHE A 78 6.20 -4.09 2.94
CA PHE A 78 5.32 -5.01 3.63
C PHE A 78 4.66 -6.00 2.67
N TYR A 79 4.14 -5.54 1.53
CA TYR A 79 3.53 -6.43 0.54
C TYR A 79 4.52 -7.46 -0.01
N LEU A 80 5.78 -7.06 -0.23
CA LEU A 80 6.83 -7.99 -0.65
C LEU A 80 7.09 -9.04 0.44
N TRP A 81 7.32 -8.60 1.68
CA TRP A 81 7.50 -9.52 2.80
C TRP A 81 6.32 -10.48 2.96
N LEU A 82 5.09 -9.98 2.88
CA LEU A 82 3.89 -10.80 3.03
C LEU A 82 3.75 -11.82 1.90
N HIS A 83 4.08 -11.41 0.66
CA HIS A 83 4.08 -12.34 -0.46
C HIS A 83 5.08 -13.48 -0.24
N ASP A 84 6.32 -13.18 0.13
CA ASP A 84 7.36 -14.17 0.40
C ASP A 84 6.93 -15.14 1.52
N GLU A 85 6.31 -14.63 2.58
CA GLU A 85 5.78 -15.46 3.68
C GLU A 85 4.64 -16.37 3.23
N LEU A 86 3.70 -15.86 2.42
CA LEU A 86 2.57 -16.64 1.92
C LEU A 86 3.02 -17.71 0.93
N GLU A 87 3.98 -17.39 0.05
CA GLU A 87 4.60 -18.34 -0.86
C GLU A 87 5.33 -19.44 -0.08
N SER A 88 6.06 -19.09 0.99
CA SER A 88 6.73 -20.08 1.84
C SER A 88 5.76 -21.05 2.55
N LYS A 89 4.50 -20.64 2.70
CA LYS A 89 3.39 -21.47 3.23
C LYS A 89 2.67 -22.28 2.15
N GLY A 90 3.00 -22.07 0.87
CA GLY A 90 2.40 -22.75 -0.28
C GLY A 90 1.22 -22.01 -0.91
N HIS A 91 0.85 -20.80 -0.47
CA HIS A 91 -0.24 -20.07 -1.12
C HIS A 91 0.16 -19.57 -2.51
N GLU A 92 -0.75 -19.72 -3.48
CA GLU A 92 -0.56 -19.25 -4.86
C GLU A 92 -1.27 -17.92 -5.16
N VAL A 93 -1.68 -17.17 -4.13
CA VAL A 93 -2.34 -15.87 -4.31
C VAL A 93 -1.39 -14.85 -4.92
N VAL A 94 -1.87 -14.05 -5.87
CA VAL A 94 -1.04 -13.12 -6.65
C VAL A 94 -1.22 -11.68 -6.17
N TRP A 95 -2.36 -11.36 -5.53
CA TRP A 95 -2.71 -9.99 -5.16
C TRP A 95 -1.66 -9.27 -4.29
N PRO A 96 -1.03 -9.88 -3.26
CA PRO A 96 0.03 -9.20 -2.48
C PRO A 96 1.21 -8.74 -3.37
N TYR A 97 1.64 -9.59 -4.31
CA TYR A 97 2.70 -9.22 -5.25
C TYR A 97 2.25 -8.14 -6.24
N MET A 98 0.99 -8.16 -6.70
CA MET A 98 0.42 -7.07 -7.50
C MET A 98 0.46 -5.74 -6.74
N ALA A 99 0.08 -5.75 -5.46
CA ALA A 99 0.09 -4.56 -4.61
C ALA A 99 1.51 -4.03 -4.38
N TYR A 100 2.49 -4.92 -4.18
CA TYR A 100 3.92 -4.58 -4.19
C TYR A 100 4.32 -3.91 -5.51
N PHE A 101 3.99 -4.54 -6.63
CA PHE A 101 4.36 -4.08 -7.97
C PHE A 101 3.80 -2.68 -8.26
N ILE A 102 2.51 -2.46 -8.02
CA ILE A 102 1.87 -1.15 -8.19
C ILE A 102 2.48 -0.12 -7.23
N SER A 103 2.66 -0.45 -5.96
CA SER A 103 3.27 0.47 -4.98
C SER A 103 4.70 0.87 -5.37
N HIS A 104 5.46 -0.06 -5.98
CA HIS A 104 6.78 0.24 -6.53
C HIS A 104 6.71 1.30 -7.62
N LYS A 105 5.73 1.20 -8.53
CA LYS A 105 5.50 2.17 -9.62
C LYS A 105 4.99 3.51 -9.09
N LEU A 106 4.01 3.51 -8.19
CA LEU A 106 3.45 4.72 -7.60
C LEU A 106 4.50 5.58 -6.90
N ARG A 107 5.48 4.96 -6.23
CA ARG A 107 6.59 5.68 -5.60
C ARG A 107 7.39 6.54 -6.59
N LEU A 108 7.47 6.16 -7.87
CA LEU A 108 8.22 6.91 -8.88
C LEU A 108 7.66 8.31 -9.12
N VAL A 109 6.36 8.53 -8.84
CA VAL A 109 5.71 9.84 -8.90
C VAL A 109 6.39 10.89 -8.02
N LYS A 110 7.08 10.45 -6.97
CA LYS A 110 7.82 11.31 -6.03
C LYS A 110 9.30 11.48 -6.39
N ASN A 111 9.81 10.78 -7.40
CA ASN A 111 11.21 10.81 -7.81
C ASN A 111 11.43 11.65 -9.09
N ILE A 112 12.66 12.13 -9.31
CA ILE A 112 13.05 12.83 -10.54
C ILE A 112 13.10 11.82 -11.71
N PRO A 113 12.68 12.18 -12.94
CA PRO A 113 12.16 13.49 -13.36
C PRO A 113 10.66 13.69 -13.13
N TYR A 114 9.91 12.63 -12.82
CA TYR A 114 8.44 12.66 -12.67
C TYR A 114 7.94 13.68 -11.64
N ARG A 115 8.69 13.88 -10.55
CA ARG A 115 8.38 14.86 -9.50
C ARG A 115 8.15 16.28 -10.06
N TRP A 116 8.83 16.66 -11.14
CA TRP A 116 8.72 17.99 -11.74
C TRP A 116 7.47 18.17 -12.61
N PHE A 117 7.00 17.10 -13.24
CA PHE A 117 5.86 17.14 -14.17
C PHE A 117 4.53 16.71 -13.53
N ILE A 118 4.58 16.10 -12.35
CA ILE A 118 3.38 15.62 -11.65
C ILE A 118 2.89 16.66 -10.62
N SER A 119 1.59 16.96 -10.66
CA SER A 119 0.96 17.92 -9.77
C SER A 119 1.02 17.49 -8.30
N LYS A 120 0.81 18.45 -7.39
CA LYS A 120 0.71 18.15 -5.95
C LYS A 120 -0.52 17.29 -5.66
N ASP A 121 -1.62 17.52 -6.37
CA ASP A 121 -2.87 16.76 -6.19
C ASP A 121 -2.69 15.30 -6.58
N ILE A 122 -2.02 15.00 -7.70
CA ILE A 122 -1.71 13.61 -8.07
C ILE A 122 -0.86 12.92 -7.01
N LYS A 123 0.13 13.60 -6.42
CA LYS A 123 0.94 13.04 -5.33
C LYS A 123 0.07 12.73 -4.10
N ARG A 124 -0.82 13.64 -3.73
CA ARG A 124 -1.78 13.45 -2.64
C ARG A 124 -2.72 12.27 -2.90
N TYR A 125 -3.33 12.22 -4.08
CA TYR A 125 -4.23 11.13 -4.48
C TYR A 125 -3.51 9.77 -4.55
N THR A 126 -2.24 9.76 -4.96
CA THR A 126 -1.40 8.56 -4.95
C THR A 126 -1.15 8.04 -3.52
N ASP A 127 -0.86 8.95 -2.58
CA ASP A 127 -0.69 8.58 -1.17
C ASP A 127 -1.99 8.06 -0.56
N MET A 128 -3.09 8.77 -0.83
CA MET A 128 -4.42 8.42 -0.34
C MET A 128 -4.89 7.07 -0.88
N GLY A 129 -4.73 6.81 -2.18
CA GLY A 129 -5.09 5.50 -2.75
C GLY A 129 -4.22 4.36 -2.23
N SER A 130 -2.92 4.57 -2.06
CA SER A 130 -2.05 3.55 -1.45
C SER A 130 -2.42 3.27 0.01
N GLU A 131 -2.87 4.28 0.75
CA GLU A 131 -3.33 4.15 2.13
C GLU A 131 -4.65 3.39 2.22
N GLU A 132 -5.61 3.83 1.43
CA GLU A 132 -6.97 3.32 1.41
C GLU A 132 -7.02 1.82 1.10
N VAL A 133 -6.28 1.40 0.08
CA VAL A 133 -6.17 -0.02 -0.29
C VAL A 133 -5.46 -0.82 0.80
N PHE A 134 -4.38 -0.28 1.37
CA PHE A 134 -3.60 -0.98 2.40
C PHE A 134 -4.38 -1.21 3.68
N ILE A 135 -5.01 -0.16 4.22
CA ILE A 135 -5.83 -0.24 5.43
C ILE A 135 -7.02 -1.16 5.19
N SER A 136 -7.73 -1.00 4.06
CA SER A 136 -8.92 -1.80 3.75
C SER A 136 -8.60 -3.28 3.55
N ALA A 137 -7.48 -3.61 2.92
CA ALA A 137 -7.05 -4.98 2.69
C ALA A 137 -6.53 -5.69 3.95
N PHE A 138 -6.03 -4.94 4.95
CA PHE A 138 -5.22 -5.48 6.04
C PHE A 138 -5.90 -6.61 6.81
N THR A 139 -7.22 -6.50 7.05
CA THR A 139 -7.97 -7.54 7.75
C THR A 139 -8.06 -8.84 6.94
N SER A 140 -8.25 -8.75 5.62
CA SER A 140 -8.27 -9.91 4.74
C SER A 140 -6.88 -10.56 4.63
N LEU A 141 -5.83 -9.75 4.58
CA LEU A 141 -4.45 -10.21 4.61
C LEU A 141 -4.11 -10.93 5.93
N HIS A 142 -4.57 -10.40 7.06
CA HIS A 142 -4.39 -11.04 8.36
C HIS A 142 -5.07 -12.41 8.41
N LYS A 143 -6.31 -12.50 7.92
CA LYS A 143 -7.05 -13.77 7.85
C LYS A 143 -6.32 -14.79 6.97
N LEU A 144 -5.88 -14.37 5.78
CA LEU A 144 -5.12 -15.22 4.87
C LEU A 144 -3.81 -15.71 5.52
N TYR A 145 -3.05 -14.81 6.15
CA TYR A 145 -1.78 -15.15 6.79
C TYR A 145 -1.93 -16.16 7.93
N LYS A 146 -3.06 -16.16 8.63
CA LYS A 146 -3.37 -17.10 9.71
C LYS A 146 -4.07 -18.39 9.24
N SER A 147 -4.43 -18.47 7.96
CA SER A 147 -5.12 -19.62 7.41
C SER A 147 -4.24 -20.85 7.48
N GLU A 148 -4.80 -21.97 7.94
CA GLU A 148 -4.18 -23.29 7.78
C GLU A 148 -4.52 -23.88 6.40
N ASP A 149 -5.64 -23.44 5.81
CA ASP A 149 -6.03 -23.81 4.45
C ASP A 149 -5.13 -23.09 3.45
N ILE A 150 -4.37 -23.88 2.69
CA ILE A 150 -3.53 -23.40 1.59
C ILE A 150 -4.44 -23.10 0.40
N LEU A 151 -4.29 -21.91 -0.17
CA LEU A 151 -5.06 -21.49 -1.35
C LEU A 151 -4.19 -21.73 -2.59
N GLU A 152 -4.58 -22.73 -3.39
CA GLU A 152 -3.92 -23.10 -4.64
C GLU A 152 -4.88 -22.84 -5.81
N GLU A 153 -4.37 -22.82 -7.04
CA GLU A 153 -5.13 -22.84 -8.28
C GLU A 153 -6.39 -21.93 -8.31
N ASN A 154 -7.59 -22.53 -8.28
CA ASN A 154 -8.87 -21.86 -8.43
C ASN A 154 -9.27 -21.11 -7.16
N GLU A 155 -8.95 -21.64 -5.99
CA GLU A 155 -9.17 -21.02 -4.68
C GLU A 155 -8.35 -19.74 -4.58
N ALA A 156 -7.06 -19.80 -4.94
CA ALA A 156 -6.19 -18.62 -5.00
C ALA A 156 -6.72 -17.59 -6.02
N TYR A 157 -7.14 -18.04 -7.20
CA TYR A 157 -7.72 -17.17 -8.22
C TYR A 157 -9.00 -16.47 -7.75
N ASN A 158 -9.92 -17.21 -7.12
CA ASN A 158 -11.18 -16.67 -6.62
C ASN A 158 -10.96 -15.69 -5.47
N TRP A 159 -9.96 -15.96 -4.62
CA TRP A 159 -9.56 -15.04 -3.56
C TRP A 159 -9.00 -13.73 -4.13
N ASP A 160 -8.07 -13.80 -5.10
CA ASP A 160 -7.55 -12.62 -5.80
C ASP A 160 -8.69 -11.84 -6.48
N LYS A 161 -9.60 -12.54 -7.15
CA LYS A 161 -10.77 -11.97 -7.83
C LYS A 161 -11.66 -11.17 -6.87
N ALA A 162 -11.91 -11.69 -5.67
CA ALA A 162 -12.70 -11.03 -4.64
C ALA A 162 -11.97 -9.79 -4.07
N MET A 163 -10.67 -9.90 -3.81
CA MET A 163 -9.84 -8.77 -3.37
C MET A 163 -9.83 -7.65 -4.40
N LEU A 164 -9.61 -7.96 -5.68
CA LEU A 164 -9.62 -6.97 -6.76
C LEU A 164 -10.99 -6.32 -6.95
N HIS A 165 -12.08 -7.07 -6.76
CA HIS A 165 -13.41 -6.48 -6.83
C HIS A 165 -13.60 -5.44 -5.72
N ASN A 166 -13.29 -5.79 -4.47
CA ASN A 166 -13.37 -4.84 -3.35
C ASN A 166 -12.46 -3.63 -3.56
N GLU A 167 -11.24 -3.86 -4.04
CA GLU A 167 -10.29 -2.80 -4.34
C GLU A 167 -10.87 -1.81 -5.37
N GLN A 168 -11.34 -2.29 -6.51
CA GLN A 168 -11.70 -1.41 -7.61
C GLN A 168 -13.06 -0.73 -7.44
N PHE A 169 -14.04 -1.42 -6.84
CA PHE A 169 -15.42 -0.91 -6.69
C PHE A 169 -15.68 -0.20 -5.37
N ILE A 170 -14.85 -0.40 -4.35
CA ILE A 170 -15.10 0.13 -3.01
C ILE A 170 -13.94 1.00 -2.54
N TRP A 171 -12.72 0.47 -2.54
CA TRP A 171 -11.59 1.16 -1.89
C TRP A 171 -11.02 2.27 -2.77
N VAL A 172 -10.70 1.95 -4.02
CA VAL A 172 -10.21 2.91 -5.01
C VAL A 172 -11.30 3.89 -5.41
N GLU A 173 -12.56 3.44 -5.46
CA GLU A 173 -13.69 4.32 -5.84
C GLU A 173 -13.84 5.51 -4.90
N ARG A 174 -13.70 5.32 -3.57
CA ARG A 174 -13.67 6.42 -2.58
C ARG A 174 -12.63 7.50 -2.90
N VAL A 175 -11.54 7.11 -3.54
CA VAL A 175 -10.47 8.04 -3.93
C VAL A 175 -10.89 8.82 -5.17
N TYR A 176 -11.50 8.16 -6.16
CA TYR A 176 -12.00 8.78 -7.39
C TYR A 176 -13.15 9.78 -7.13
N GLU A 177 -14.04 9.49 -6.18
CA GLU A 177 -15.16 10.37 -5.80
C GLU A 177 -14.71 11.78 -5.37
N VAL A 178 -13.49 11.91 -4.85
CA VAL A 178 -12.93 13.20 -4.38
C VAL A 178 -11.85 13.76 -5.31
N MET A 179 -11.61 13.13 -6.47
CA MET A 179 -10.68 13.63 -7.48
C MET A 179 -11.33 14.65 -8.40
N ASP A 180 -10.58 15.68 -8.76
CA ASP A 180 -10.97 16.57 -9.85
C ASP A 180 -10.70 15.93 -11.23
N ASP A 181 -11.48 16.32 -12.24
CA ASP A 181 -11.38 15.80 -13.61
C ASP A 181 -9.97 15.91 -14.22
N LYS A 182 -9.22 16.97 -13.87
CA LYS A 182 -7.87 17.17 -14.39
C LYS A 182 -6.92 16.13 -13.78
N SER A 183 -7.07 15.83 -12.50
CA SER A 183 -6.36 14.74 -11.83
C SER A 183 -6.71 13.38 -12.44
N VAL A 184 -8.00 13.08 -12.65
CA VAL A 184 -8.44 11.83 -13.30
C VAL A 184 -7.81 11.66 -14.69
N LYS A 185 -7.85 12.71 -15.52
CA LYS A 185 -7.21 12.71 -16.85
C LYS A 185 -5.70 12.50 -16.78
N GLN A 186 -5.02 13.09 -15.80
CA GLN A 186 -3.58 12.92 -15.64
C GLN A 186 -3.23 11.48 -15.21
N ILE A 187 -3.98 10.88 -14.28
CA ILE A 187 -3.81 9.48 -13.88
C ILE A 187 -4.06 8.54 -15.07
N GLY A 188 -5.10 8.79 -15.86
CA GLY A 188 -5.36 7.99 -17.07
C GLY A 188 -4.19 8.02 -18.07
N ARG A 189 -3.58 9.19 -18.28
CA ARG A 189 -2.36 9.33 -19.11
C ARG A 189 -1.16 8.58 -18.52
N MET A 190 -1.03 8.58 -17.20
CA MET A 190 0.03 7.83 -16.51
C MET A 190 -0.17 6.32 -16.66
N ALA A 191 -1.38 5.82 -16.41
CA ALA A 191 -1.71 4.40 -16.48
C ALA A 191 -1.61 3.83 -17.90
N SER A 192 -1.97 4.62 -18.92
CA SER A 192 -1.80 4.26 -20.34
C SER A 192 -0.36 4.42 -20.85
N GLY A 193 0.58 4.90 -20.02
CA GLY A 193 1.98 5.09 -20.41
C GLY A 193 2.19 6.16 -21.48
N HIS A 194 1.34 7.19 -21.51
CA HIS A 194 1.40 8.26 -22.51
C HIS A 194 2.64 9.16 -22.33
N LEU A 195 3.34 9.48 -23.42
CA LEU A 195 4.55 10.34 -23.46
C LEU A 195 5.62 9.90 -22.44
N LEU A 196 5.98 10.77 -21.49
CA LEU A 196 7.05 10.57 -20.51
C LEU A 196 6.76 9.42 -19.53
N TYR A 197 5.49 9.00 -19.40
CA TYR A 197 5.09 7.89 -18.53
C TYR A 197 5.33 6.50 -19.15
N SER A 198 5.66 6.45 -20.45
CA SER A 198 5.99 5.21 -21.17
C SER A 198 7.16 4.44 -20.55
N PHE A 199 8.12 5.15 -19.93
CA PHE A 199 9.26 4.56 -19.24
C PHE A 199 8.92 3.97 -17.86
N ALA A 200 7.81 4.40 -17.25
CA ALA A 200 7.37 3.89 -15.95
C ALA A 200 6.49 2.64 -16.08
N VAL A 201 5.70 2.54 -17.17
CA VAL A 201 4.70 1.49 -17.40
C VAL A 201 5.08 0.63 -18.62
N PRO A 202 5.50 -0.63 -18.41
CA PRO A 202 5.76 -1.59 -19.49
C PRO A 202 4.57 -1.73 -20.44
N ASN A 203 4.85 -1.86 -21.74
CA ASN A 203 3.82 -1.99 -22.79
C ASN A 203 2.72 -3.02 -22.45
N PRO A 204 3.03 -4.23 -21.92
CA PRO A 204 2.01 -5.26 -21.66
C PRO A 204 0.97 -4.88 -20.59
N ILE A 205 1.25 -3.86 -19.79
CA ILE A 205 0.38 -3.44 -18.67
C ILE A 205 -0.01 -1.97 -18.76
N ARG A 206 -0.02 -1.41 -19.97
CA ARG A 206 -0.60 -0.09 -20.19
C ARG A 206 -2.12 -0.19 -20.18
N PHE A 207 -2.75 0.55 -19.28
CA PHE A 207 -4.20 0.60 -19.17
C PHE A 207 -4.83 1.12 -20.46
N GLN A 208 -5.90 0.48 -20.89
CA GLN A 208 -6.74 0.89 -22.02
C GLN A 208 -8.17 1.04 -21.52
N GLY A 209 -8.81 2.16 -21.83
CA GLY A 209 -10.18 2.44 -21.40
C GLY A 209 -10.31 3.69 -20.53
N ASP A 210 -11.46 3.82 -19.89
CA ASP A 210 -11.79 4.87 -18.94
C ASP A 210 -11.32 4.49 -17.53
N ILE A 211 -10.31 5.20 -17.04
CA ILE A 211 -9.75 4.96 -15.72
C ILE A 211 -10.74 5.29 -14.59
N SER A 212 -11.76 6.13 -14.85
CA SER A 212 -12.80 6.42 -13.87
C SER A 212 -13.82 5.28 -13.74
N ASN A 213 -13.90 4.37 -14.72
CA ASN A 213 -14.84 3.25 -14.70
C ASN A 213 -14.28 2.07 -13.85
N PRO A 214 -14.90 1.72 -12.70
CA PRO A 214 -14.43 0.65 -11.84
C PRO A 214 -14.44 -0.73 -12.52
N GLN A 215 -15.38 -0.99 -13.41
CA GLN A 215 -15.46 -2.27 -14.14
C GLN A 215 -14.29 -2.42 -15.12
N GLU A 216 -13.88 -1.35 -15.80
CA GLU A 216 -12.73 -1.38 -16.69
C GLU A 216 -11.42 -1.56 -15.91
N ARG A 217 -11.26 -0.85 -14.78
CA ARG A 217 -10.13 -1.04 -13.87
C ARG A 217 -10.05 -2.48 -13.34
N TYR A 218 -11.18 -3.04 -12.91
CA TYR A 218 -11.28 -4.42 -12.44
C TYR A 218 -10.89 -5.43 -13.52
N THR A 219 -11.43 -5.27 -14.72
CA THR A 219 -11.16 -6.16 -15.85
C THR A 219 -9.68 -6.12 -16.22
N PHE A 220 -9.09 -4.92 -16.26
CA PHE A 220 -7.66 -4.76 -16.47
C PHE A 220 -6.83 -5.42 -15.35
N ALA A 221 -7.17 -5.18 -14.08
CA ALA A 221 -6.42 -5.71 -12.95
C ALA A 221 -6.43 -7.24 -12.95
N LEU A 222 -7.60 -7.85 -13.18
CA LEU A 222 -7.76 -9.30 -13.18
C LEU A 222 -7.14 -9.99 -14.39
N ASN A 223 -7.37 -9.46 -15.60
CA ASN A 223 -6.99 -10.18 -16.83
C ASN A 223 -5.59 -9.81 -17.32
N THR A 224 -5.15 -8.58 -17.07
CA THR A 224 -3.86 -8.06 -17.56
C THR A 224 -2.82 -8.03 -16.46
N LEU A 225 -3.07 -7.25 -15.39
CA LEU A 225 -2.05 -7.02 -14.36
C LEU A 225 -1.74 -8.30 -13.58
N ARG A 226 -2.75 -9.06 -13.16
CA ARG A 226 -2.55 -10.33 -12.46
C ARG A 226 -1.78 -11.33 -13.31
N THR A 227 -2.19 -11.50 -14.57
CA THR A 227 -1.51 -12.38 -15.53
C THR A 227 -0.05 -11.98 -15.73
N TYR A 228 0.21 -10.67 -15.86
CA TYR A 228 1.58 -10.16 -15.97
C TYR A 228 2.39 -10.44 -14.71
N CYS A 229 1.84 -10.15 -13.52
CA CYS A 229 2.51 -10.37 -12.24
C CYS A 229 2.81 -11.85 -12.00
N LYS A 230 1.85 -12.75 -12.27
CA LYS A 230 2.04 -14.21 -12.15
C LYS A 230 3.20 -14.72 -13.02
N LYS A 231 3.38 -14.15 -14.23
CA LYS A 231 4.51 -14.47 -15.13
C LYS A 231 5.85 -13.90 -14.69
N GLN A 232 5.90 -13.04 -13.68
CA GLN A 232 7.15 -12.52 -13.12
C GLN A 232 7.60 -13.28 -11.87
N LEU A 233 6.75 -14.16 -11.34
CA LEU A 233 7.05 -15.03 -10.20
C LEU A 233 7.74 -16.34 -10.64
N HIS A 234 7.77 -16.61 -11.95
CA HIS A 234 8.39 -17.78 -12.58
C HIS A 234 9.28 -17.33 -13.74
#